data_AF-A0A534WU83-F1
#
_entry.id   AF-A0A534WU83-F1
#
_cell.length_a   1.000
_cell.length_b   1.000
_cell.length_c   1.000
_cell.angle_alpha   90.00
_cell.angle_beta   90.00
_cell.angle_gamma   90.00
#
_symmetry.space_group_name_H-M   'P 1'
#
loop_
_entity.id
_entity.type
_entity.pdbx_description
1 polymer ?
#
loop_
_entity_poly.entity_id
_entity_poly.type
_entity_poly.pdbx_seq_one_letter_code
_entity_poly.pdbx_strand_id
1 'polypeptide(L)'
;MVRYVELALVAAVAALALTPLVRALAIRLGALDVPDPRRAHDRAVPRLGGVALVLACGVTLAIQDEPRALLAANGWDVPALLAGVLVIIATGILDDVRGLGPFPKLGLEIVAATVAVAGGYGLGGVTNPLTGGFVPLGPLGPLVTIAWI
;
A
#
# COMPACT_ATOMS: atom_id res chain seq x y z
N MET A 1 -10.34 -21.47 -4.19
CA MET A 1 -9.95 -20.90 -5.51
C MET A 1 -10.99 -19.93 -6.04
N VAL A 2 -12.27 -20.33 -6.22
CA VAL A 2 -13.35 -19.47 -6.75
C VAL A 2 -13.49 -18.13 -6.02
N ARG A 3 -13.47 -18.14 -4.67
CA ARG A 3 -13.59 -16.93 -3.84
C ARG A 3 -12.48 -15.90 -4.06
N TYR A 4 -11.23 -16.35 -4.29
CA TYR A 4 -10.12 -15.42 -4.55
C TYR A 4 -10.25 -14.77 -5.93
N VAL A 5 -10.80 -15.50 -6.91
CA VAL A 5 -11.10 -14.96 -8.24
C VAL A 5 -12.18 -13.89 -8.13
N GLU A 6 -13.22 -14.10 -7.32
CA GLU A 6 -14.27 -13.10 -7.06
C GLU A 6 -13.68 -11.81 -6.45
N LEU A 7 -12.85 -11.91 -5.41
CA LEU A 7 -12.18 -10.76 -4.81
C LEU A 7 -11.33 -10.00 -5.83
N ALA A 8 -10.56 -10.72 -6.65
CA ALA A 8 -9.72 -10.14 -7.69
C ALA A 8 -10.54 -9.44 -8.78
N LEU A 9 -11.65 -10.03 -9.21
CA LEU A 9 -12.55 -9.44 -10.20
C LEU A 9 -13.22 -8.18 -9.69
N VAL A 10 -13.69 -8.17 -8.45
CA VAL A 10 -14.25 -6.97 -7.80
C VAL A 10 -13.20 -5.86 -7.76
N ALA A 11 -11.99 -6.17 -7.29
CA ALA A 11 -10.89 -5.20 -7.24
C ALA A 11 -10.52 -4.68 -8.63
N ALA A 12 -10.47 -5.56 -9.64
CA ALA A 12 -10.17 -5.17 -11.02
C ALA A 12 -11.23 -4.25 -11.63
N VAL A 13 -12.51 -4.58 -11.45
CA VAL A 13 -13.63 -3.73 -11.93
C VAL A 13 -13.63 -2.38 -11.20
N ALA A 14 -13.44 -2.38 -9.88
CA ALA A 14 -13.33 -1.14 -9.11
C ALA A 14 -12.14 -0.30 -9.57
N ALA A 15 -10.97 -0.90 -9.82
CA ALA A 15 -9.80 -0.19 -10.33
C ALA A 15 -10.07 0.43 -11.71
N LEU A 16 -10.67 -0.32 -12.64
CA LEU A 16 -11.04 0.20 -13.96
C LEU A 16 -12.00 1.38 -13.87
N ALA A 17 -12.99 1.31 -12.97
CA ALA A 17 -13.95 2.39 -12.76
C ALA A 17 -13.33 3.63 -12.08
N LEU A 18 -12.41 3.43 -11.13
CA LEU A 18 -11.78 4.51 -10.36
C LEU A 18 -10.62 5.20 -11.11
N THR A 19 -9.93 4.49 -12.00
CA THR A 19 -8.81 5.02 -12.78
C THR A 19 -9.11 6.35 -13.50
N PRO A 20 -10.22 6.52 -14.24
CA PRO A 20 -10.51 7.81 -14.88
C PRO A 20 -10.75 8.95 -13.88
N LEU A 21 -11.32 8.67 -12.71
CA LEU A 21 -11.54 9.68 -11.65
C LEU A 21 -10.20 10.13 -11.05
N VAL A 22 -9.33 9.17 -10.73
CA VAL A 22 -7.98 9.44 -10.21
C VAL A 22 -7.13 10.16 -11.25
N ARG A 23 -7.27 9.80 -12.53
CA ARG A 23 -6.63 10.52 -13.64
C ARG A 23 -7.05 11.99 -13.68
N ALA A 24 -8.35 12.28 -13.53
CA ALA A 24 -8.84 13.66 -13.49
C ALA A 24 -8.30 14.41 -12.27
N LEU A 25 -8.22 13.76 -11.11
CA LEU A 25 -7.63 14.34 -9.90
C LEU A 25 -6.15 14.68 -10.09
N ALA A 26 -5.36 13.75 -10.66
CA ALA A 26 -3.95 13.95 -10.93
C ALA A 26 -3.67 15.15 -11.83
N ILE A 27 -4.47 15.32 -12.90
CA ILE A 27 -4.39 16.48 -13.79
C ILE A 27 -4.69 17.78 -13.02
N ARG A 28 -5.72 17.79 -12.16
CA ARG A 28 -6.09 18.96 -11.35
C ARG A 28 -5.03 19.34 -10.31
N LEU A 29 -4.36 18.34 -9.73
CA LEU A 29 -3.29 18.55 -8.76
C LEU A 29 -1.94 18.90 -9.41
N GLY A 30 -1.85 18.88 -10.75
CA GLY A 30 -0.59 19.07 -11.46
C GLY A 30 0.40 17.91 -11.28
N ALA A 31 -0.06 16.75 -10.77
CA ALA A 31 0.73 15.54 -10.61
C ALA A 31 0.93 14.87 -11.98
N LEU A 32 1.74 15.51 -12.83
CA LEU A 32 2.00 15.09 -14.21
C LEU A 32 3.46 14.71 -14.41
N ASP A 33 3.65 13.60 -15.12
CA ASP A 33 4.93 13.16 -15.60
C ASP A 33 5.28 13.81 -16.94
N VAL A 34 6.06 14.89 -16.90
CA VAL A 34 6.52 15.56 -18.12
C VAL A 34 7.71 14.80 -18.74
N PRO A 35 7.71 14.54 -20.06
CA PRO A 35 8.82 13.92 -20.78
C PRO A 35 10.17 14.61 -20.52
N ASP A 36 11.21 13.80 -20.34
CA ASP A 36 12.63 14.16 -20.25
C ASP A 36 13.36 13.19 -21.21
N PRO A 37 14.50 13.53 -21.86
CA PRO A 37 15.35 12.59 -22.62
C PRO A 37 15.59 11.19 -22.03
N ARG A 38 15.33 10.97 -20.74
CA ARG A 38 15.38 9.66 -20.06
C ARG A 38 14.04 8.91 -19.98
N ARG A 39 12.93 9.47 -20.45
CA ARG A 39 11.58 8.90 -20.36
C ARG A 39 11.12 8.37 -21.73
N ALA A 40 10.40 7.25 -21.73
CA ALA A 40 9.94 6.56 -22.93
C ALA A 40 8.62 7.11 -23.52
N HIS A 41 8.07 8.18 -22.95
CA HIS A 41 6.79 8.78 -23.38
C HIS A 41 7.00 10.19 -23.90
N ASP A 42 6.25 10.55 -24.94
CA ASP A 42 6.34 11.86 -25.62
C ASP A 42 5.28 12.87 -25.13
N ARG A 43 4.46 12.48 -24.15
CA ARG A 43 3.33 13.29 -23.65
C ARG A 43 3.28 13.23 -22.14
N ALA A 44 2.81 14.31 -21.52
CA ALA A 44 2.62 14.35 -20.08
C ALA A 44 1.63 13.27 -19.61
N VAL A 45 2.07 12.38 -18.71
CA VAL A 45 1.25 11.27 -18.19
C VAL A 45 0.85 11.55 -16.74
N PRO A 46 -0.43 11.43 -16.35
CA PRO A 46 -0.83 11.59 -14.95
C PRO A 46 -0.16 10.58 -14.01
N ARG A 47 0.43 11.09 -12.93
CA ARG A 47 0.93 10.31 -11.79
C ARG A 47 -0.22 10.11 -10.80
N LEU A 48 -0.09 9.32 -9.74
CA LEU A 48 -1.18 8.88 -8.82
C LEU A 48 -1.98 7.60 -9.20
N GLY A 49 -1.54 6.79 -10.16
CA GLY A 49 -2.22 5.51 -10.48
C GLY A 49 -2.37 4.57 -9.26
N GLY A 50 -1.40 4.59 -8.33
CA GLY A 50 -1.46 3.82 -7.09
C GLY A 50 -2.66 4.18 -6.20
N VAL A 51 -3.14 5.42 -6.24
CA VAL A 51 -4.34 5.84 -5.49
C VAL A 51 -5.58 5.08 -5.97
N ALA A 52 -5.72 4.87 -7.29
CA ALA A 52 -6.83 4.11 -7.84
C ALA A 52 -6.83 2.65 -7.37
N LEU A 53 -5.65 2.03 -7.30
CA LEU A 53 -5.48 0.66 -6.81
C LEU A 53 -5.82 0.54 -5.33
N VAL A 54 -5.32 1.44 -4.49
CA VAL A 54 -5.63 1.38 -3.06
C VAL A 54 -7.12 1.60 -2.80
N LEU A 55 -7.75 2.56 -3.50
CA LEU A 55 -9.19 2.77 -3.40
C LEU A 55 -9.98 1.52 -3.86
N ALA A 56 -9.53 0.84 -4.92
CA ALA A 56 -10.16 -0.40 -5.38
C ALA A 56 -10.03 -1.55 -4.35
N CYS A 57 -8.87 -1.69 -3.72
CA CYS A 57 -8.67 -2.61 -2.60
C CYS A 57 -9.56 -2.26 -1.40
N GLY A 58 -9.67 -0.96 -1.08
CA GLY A 58 -10.55 -0.46 -0.02
C GLY A 58 -12.03 -0.73 -0.27
N VAL A 59 -12.50 -0.53 -1.51
CA VAL A 59 -13.87 -0.91 -1.93
C VAL A 59 -14.08 -2.41 -1.78
N THR A 60 -13.12 -3.22 -2.22
CA THR A 60 -13.20 -4.68 -2.09
C THR A 60 -13.29 -5.10 -0.61
N LEU A 61 -12.46 -4.50 0.25
CA LEU A 61 -12.47 -4.73 1.69
C LEU A 61 -13.79 -4.28 2.35
N ALA A 62 -14.39 -3.19 1.87
CA ALA A 62 -15.64 -2.65 2.41
C ALA A 62 -16.87 -3.49 2.05
N ILE A 63 -16.92 -4.05 0.83
CA ILE A 63 -18.11 -4.77 0.35
C ILE A 63 -18.04 -6.28 0.57
N GLN A 64 -16.85 -6.83 0.82
CA GLN A 64 -16.64 -8.26 1.08
C GLN A 64 -16.26 -8.45 2.55
N ASP A 65 -16.96 -9.34 3.27
CA ASP A 65 -16.67 -9.62 4.69
C ASP A 65 -15.43 -10.53 4.86
N GLU A 66 -15.19 -11.41 3.89
CA GLU A 66 -14.14 -12.44 3.99
C GLU A 66 -12.74 -11.90 4.25
N PRO A 67 -12.23 -10.89 3.52
CA PRO A 67 -10.90 -10.36 3.82
C PRO A 67 -10.84 -9.76 5.24
N ARG A 68 -11.89 -9.09 5.70
CA ARG A 68 -11.96 -8.55 7.07
C ARG A 68 -11.96 -9.65 8.12
N ALA A 69 -12.71 -10.73 7.88
CA ALA A 69 -12.76 -11.89 8.76
C ALA A 69 -11.39 -12.59 8.83
N LEU A 70 -10.68 -12.72 7.71
CA LEU A 70 -9.32 -13.30 7.66
C LEU A 70 -8.31 -12.44 8.43
N LEU A 71 -8.33 -11.12 8.25
CA LEU A 71 -7.46 -10.21 8.99
C LEU A 71 -7.74 -10.32 10.50
N ALA A 72 -9.02 -10.26 10.90
CA ALA A 72 -9.42 -10.37 12.30
C ALA A 72 -9.04 -11.72 12.93
N ALA A 73 -9.15 -12.83 12.18
CA ALA A 73 -8.77 -14.16 12.64
C ALA A 73 -7.26 -14.29 12.93
N ASN A 74 -6.42 -13.47 12.30
CA ASN A 74 -4.98 -13.38 12.57
C ASN A 74 -4.64 -12.38 13.68
N GLY A 75 -5.64 -11.78 14.33
CA GLY A 75 -5.43 -10.74 15.35
C GLY A 75 -4.97 -9.40 14.76
N TRP A 76 -5.19 -9.18 13.46
CA TRP A 76 -4.74 -7.98 12.77
C TRP A 76 -5.83 -6.90 12.74
N ASP A 77 -5.46 -5.70 13.16
CA ASP A 77 -6.35 -4.55 13.27
C ASP A 77 -6.56 -3.87 11.91
N VAL A 78 -7.76 -3.99 11.35
CA VAL A 78 -8.10 -3.41 10.04
C VAL A 78 -8.03 -1.87 10.05
N PRO A 79 -8.63 -1.16 11.03
CA PRO A 79 -8.40 0.28 11.22
C PRO A 79 -6.93 0.71 11.20
N ALA A 80 -6.03 -0.02 11.89
CA ALA A 80 -4.61 0.31 11.91
C ALA A 80 -3.97 0.15 10.53
N LEU A 81 -4.30 -0.91 9.79
CA LEU A 81 -3.85 -1.10 8.40
C LEU A 81 -4.30 0.06 7.51
N LEU A 82 -5.58 0.44 7.58
CA LEU A 82 -6.12 1.53 6.78
C LEU A 82 -5.45 2.87 7.14
N ALA A 83 -5.17 3.12 8.41
CA ALA A 83 -4.44 4.31 8.85
C ALA A 83 -3.00 4.35 8.28
N GLY A 84 -2.26 3.24 8.34
CA GLY A 84 -0.91 3.14 7.74
C GLY A 84 -0.94 3.34 6.22
N VAL A 85 -1.90 2.73 5.54
CA VAL A 85 -2.11 2.89 4.09
C VAL A 85 -2.43 4.34 3.72
N LEU A 86 -3.24 5.04 4.52
CA LEU A 86 -3.51 6.47 4.31
C LEU A 86 -2.24 7.33 4.42
N VAL A 87 -1.35 7.03 5.38
CA VAL A 87 -0.05 7.71 5.50
C VAL A 87 0.80 7.47 4.25
N ILE A 88 0.90 6.23 3.75
CA ILE A 88 1.65 5.92 2.52
C ILE A 88 1.06 6.61 1.30
N ILE A 89 -0.26 6.60 1.12
CA ILE A 89 -0.90 7.30 0.00
C ILE A 89 -0.62 8.81 0.09
N ALA A 90 -0.80 9.41 1.26
CA ALA A 90 -0.56 10.83 1.46
C ALA A 90 0.90 11.18 1.15
N THR A 91 1.84 10.33 1.59
CA THR A 91 3.27 10.47 1.31
C THR A 91 3.56 10.38 -0.19
N GLY A 92 2.99 9.39 -0.89
CA GLY A 92 3.14 9.24 -2.33
C GLY A 92 2.55 10.41 -3.12
N ILE A 93 1.37 10.89 -2.76
CA ILE A 93 0.77 12.09 -3.38
C ILE A 93 1.65 13.31 -3.14
N LEU A 94 2.14 13.48 -1.92
CA LEU A 94 3.00 14.59 -1.55
C LEU A 94 4.34 14.56 -2.31
N ASP A 95 4.93 13.37 -2.48
CA ASP A 95 6.14 13.15 -3.26
C ASP A 95 5.91 13.44 -4.76
N ASP A 96 4.82 12.93 -5.33
CA ASP A 96 4.48 13.15 -6.75
C ASP A 96 4.20 14.63 -7.07
N VAL A 97 3.67 15.39 -6.12
CA VAL A 97 3.32 16.82 -6.30
C VAL A 97 4.46 17.76 -5.93
N ARG A 98 5.19 17.49 -4.84
CA ARG A 98 6.20 18.41 -4.29
C ARG A 98 7.64 17.94 -4.43
N GLY A 99 7.88 16.67 -4.73
CA GLY A 99 9.20 16.06 -4.77
C GLY A 99 9.85 16.02 -3.38
N LEU A 100 9.52 15.01 -2.57
CA LEU A 100 10.08 14.90 -1.24
C LEU A 100 11.55 14.48 -1.29
N GLY A 101 12.36 15.07 -0.41
CA GLY A 101 13.70 14.55 -0.15
C GLY A 101 13.64 13.16 0.51
N PRO A 102 14.75 12.40 0.48
CA PRO A 102 14.77 11.03 0.97
C PRO A 102 14.43 10.92 2.47
N PHE A 103 14.90 11.86 3.31
CA PHE A 103 14.70 11.78 4.76
C PHE A 103 13.26 12.06 5.21
N PRO A 104 12.57 13.13 4.74
CA PRO A 104 11.15 13.32 5.04
C PRO A 104 10.28 12.15 4.58
N LYS A 105 10.57 11.59 3.39
CA LYS A 105 9.86 10.43 2.84
C LYS A 105 10.03 9.20 3.73
N LEU A 106 11.27 8.87 4.09
CA LEU A 106 11.58 7.76 4.99
C LEU A 106 10.91 7.94 6.36
N GLY A 107 10.90 9.15 6.91
CA GLY A 107 10.23 9.43 8.17
C GLY A 107 8.72 9.12 8.15
N LEU A 108 8.04 9.46 7.06
CA LEU A 108 6.61 9.17 6.87
C LEU A 108 6.36 7.67 6.63
N GLU A 109 7.25 6.99 5.90
CA GLU A 109 7.19 5.54 5.72
C GLU A 109 7.38 4.79 7.05
N ILE A 110 8.30 5.23 7.91
CA ILE A 110 8.48 4.71 9.28
C ILE A 110 7.21 4.93 10.11
N VAL A 111 6.56 6.09 10.00
CA VAL A 111 5.28 6.34 10.70
C VAL A 111 4.22 5.35 10.23
N ALA A 112 4.06 5.15 8.92
CA ALA A 112 3.11 4.19 8.37
C ALA A 112 3.38 2.75 8.85
N ALA A 113 4.65 2.33 8.81
CA ALA A 113 5.09 1.01 9.27
C ALA A 113 4.82 0.83 10.77
N THR A 114 5.09 1.86 11.58
CA THR A 114 4.83 1.84 13.03
C THR A 114 3.35 1.68 13.33
N VAL A 115 2.47 2.37 12.59
CA VAL A 115 1.02 2.24 12.73
C VAL A 115 0.56 0.82 12.37
N ALA A 116 1.11 0.22 11.30
CA ALA A 116 0.82 -1.17 10.96
C ALA A 116 1.30 -2.14 12.06
N VAL A 117 2.52 -1.97 12.57
CA VAL A 117 3.04 -2.82 13.66
C VAL A 117 2.20 -2.70 14.94
N ALA A 118 1.73 -1.50 15.28
CA ALA A 118 0.81 -1.30 16.40
C ALA A 118 -0.53 -2.04 16.21
N GLY A 119 -0.95 -2.26 14.97
CA GLY A 119 -2.11 -3.07 14.60
C GLY A 119 -1.88 -4.58 14.56
N GLY A 120 -0.72 -5.06 15.03
CA GLY A 120 -0.37 -6.48 15.06
C GLY A 120 0.23 -7.04 13.76
N TYR A 121 0.47 -6.20 12.75
CA TYR A 121 1.13 -6.63 11.51
C TYR A 121 2.63 -6.70 11.72
N GLY A 122 3.21 -7.90 11.61
CA GLY A 122 4.66 -8.03 11.63
C GLY A 122 5.20 -9.45 11.65
N LEU A 123 6.52 -9.53 11.59
CA LEU A 123 7.27 -10.77 11.52
C LEU A 123 7.48 -11.33 12.93
N GLY A 124 6.90 -12.50 13.21
CA GLY A 124 7.21 -13.28 14.42
C GLY A 124 8.57 -14.00 14.33
N GLY A 125 9.04 -14.25 13.11
CA GLY A 125 10.26 -15.01 12.81
C GLY A 125 10.50 -15.14 11.32
N VAL A 126 11.63 -15.75 10.94
CA VAL A 126 11.98 -16.03 9.55
C VAL A 126 12.22 -17.54 9.41
N THR A 127 11.68 -18.13 8.35
CA THR A 127 11.93 -19.53 8.02
C THR A 127 13.21 -19.64 7.20
N ASN A 128 14.17 -20.45 7.64
CA ASN A 128 15.40 -20.73 6.91
C ASN A 128 15.07 -21.56 5.65
N PRO A 129 15.31 -21.03 4.43
CA PRO A 129 14.92 -21.72 3.20
C PRO A 129 15.76 -22.97 2.89
N LEU A 130 16.93 -23.13 3.52
CA LEU A 130 17.84 -24.26 3.30
C LEU A 130 17.54 -25.43 4.23
N THR A 131 17.17 -25.14 5.47
CA THR A 131 16.94 -26.16 6.51
C THR A 131 15.47 -26.35 6.87
N GLY A 132 14.59 -25.41 6.48
CA GLY A 132 13.20 -25.36 6.91
C GLY A 132 13.01 -24.92 8.38
N GLY A 133 14.10 -24.66 9.11
CA GLY A 133 14.03 -24.27 10.53
C GLY A 133 13.47 -22.87 10.72
N PHE A 134 12.58 -22.68 11.70
CA PHE A 134 12.03 -21.37 12.05
C PHE A 134 12.92 -20.65 13.06
N VAL A 135 13.34 -19.43 12.73
CA VAL A 135 14.14 -18.56 13.61
C VAL A 135 13.23 -17.47 14.16
N PRO A 136 12.85 -17.52 15.45
CA PRO A 136 12.01 -16.48 16.04
C PRO A 136 12.80 -15.17 16.18
N LEU A 137 12.16 -14.04 15.87
CA LEU A 137 12.78 -12.71 16.03
C LEU A 137 12.62 -12.15 17.45
N GLY A 138 11.66 -12.66 18.22
CA GLY A 138 11.41 -12.23 19.59
C GLY A 138 11.18 -10.71 19.70
N PRO A 139 11.77 -10.02 20.69
CA PRO A 139 11.62 -8.57 20.87
C PRO A 139 12.08 -7.71 19.70
N LEU A 140 12.91 -8.25 18.79
CA LEU A 140 13.37 -7.53 17.60
C LEU A 140 12.34 -7.56 16.45
N GLY A 141 11.31 -8.41 16.53
CA GLY A 141 10.28 -8.56 15.50
C GLY A 141 9.68 -7.24 15.01
N PRO A 142 9.21 -6.35 15.92
CA PRO A 142 8.71 -5.02 15.56
C PRO A 142 9.72 -4.16 14.79
N LEU A 143 10.98 -4.10 15.25
CA LEU A 143 12.01 -3.28 14.61
C LEU A 143 12.38 -3.81 13.22
N VAL A 144 12.52 -5.13 13.10
CA VAL A 144 12.79 -5.78 11.81
C VAL A 144 11.61 -5.58 10.86
N THR A 145 10.37 -5.61 11.37
CA THR A 145 9.17 -5.34 10.57
C THR A 145 9.15 -3.90 10.06
N ILE A 146 9.44 -2.91 10.91
CA ILE A 146 9.48 -1.50 10.50
C ILE A 146 10.57 -1.25 9.45
N ALA A 147 11.72 -1.91 9.57
CA ALA A 147 12.79 -1.79 8.58
C ALA A 147 12.50 -2.56 7.27
N TRP A 148 11.60 -3.53 7.32
CA TRP A 148 11.21 -4.35 6.16
C TRP A 148 10.11 -3.70 5.32
N ILE A 149 9.16 -3.04 5.96
CA ILE A 149 8.09 -2.26 5.32
C ILE A 149 8.70 -1.03 4.66
#